data_AF-A0A7Z9IYM5-F1
#
_entry.id   AF-A0A7Z9IYM5-F1
#
_cell.length_a   1.000
_cell.length_b   1.000
_cell.length_c   1.000
_cell.angle_alpha   90.00
_cell.angle_beta   90.00
_cell.angle_gamma   90.00
#
_symmetry.space_group_name_H-M   'P 1'
#
loop_
_entity.id
_entity.type
_entity.pdbx_description
1 polymer ?
#
loop_
_entity_poly.entity_id
_entity_poly.type
_entity_poly.pdbx_seq_one_letter_code
_entity_poly.pdbx_strand_id
1 'polypeptide(L)' 'MPEGISEGVHATTTEYRDLARIDLGDYLASGGSSLGTLPEQIRTACENVGFFFVINHG' A
#
# COMPACT_ATOMS: atom_id res chain seq x y z
N MET A 1 20.63 -15.47 -39.24
CA MET A 1 20.14 -14.73 -38.05
C MET A 1 18.84 -15.36 -37.65
N PRO A 2 18.55 -15.64 -36.36
CA PRO A 2 17.24 -16.17 -36.01
C PRO A 2 16.22 -15.04 -36.10
N GLU A 3 15.17 -15.36 -36.85
CA GLU A 3 13.98 -14.57 -37.15
C GLU A 3 13.14 -14.32 -35.88
N GLY A 4 12.51 -13.14 -35.81
CA GLY A 4 11.28 -12.95 -35.03
C GLY A 4 11.46 -12.45 -33.59
N ILE A 5 11.87 -11.18 -33.42
CA ILE A 5 11.41 -10.41 -32.24
C ILE A 5 9.94 -10.10 -32.52
N SER A 6 9.04 -10.96 -32.06
CA SER A 6 7.60 -10.77 -32.20
C SER A 6 7.23 -9.43 -31.58
N GLU A 7 6.80 -8.49 -32.41
CA GLU A 7 6.11 -7.28 -31.99
C GLU A 7 4.88 -7.68 -31.18
N GLY A 8 4.93 -7.41 -29.89
CA GLY A 8 3.79 -7.53 -29.01
C GLY A 8 4.10 -6.68 -27.81
N VAL A 9 3.42 -5.53 -27.71
CA VAL A 9 3.33 -4.78 -26.46
C VAL A 9 3.02 -5.80 -25.37
N HIS A 10 3.95 -6.03 -24.45
CA HIS A 10 3.66 -6.85 -23.27
C HIS A 10 2.59 -6.07 -22.51
N ALA A 11 1.33 -6.41 -22.74
CA ALA A 11 0.22 -5.88 -21.95
C ALA A 11 0.53 -6.30 -20.51
N THR A 12 0.98 -5.34 -19.70
CA THR A 12 1.11 -5.53 -18.26
C THR A 12 -0.25 -5.97 -17.78
N THR A 13 -0.34 -7.24 -17.37
CA THR A 13 -1.58 -7.76 -16.81
C THR A 13 -1.86 -6.91 -15.58
N THR A 14 -2.98 -6.19 -15.62
CA THR A 14 -3.39 -5.34 -14.51
C THR A 14 -3.94 -6.24 -13.41
N GLU A 15 -3.24 -6.31 -12.29
CA GLU A 15 -3.74 -6.98 -11.09
C GLU A 15 -4.36 -5.94 -10.16
N TYR A 16 -5.52 -6.31 -9.59
CA TYR A 16 -6.16 -5.52 -8.54
C TYR A 16 -5.87 -6.17 -7.19
N ARG A 17 -5.48 -5.36 -6.21
CA ARG A 17 -5.27 -5.78 -4.83
C ARG A 17 -6.00 -4.83 -3.90
N ASP A 18 -6.65 -5.38 -2.90
CA ASP A 18 -7.19 -4.57 -1.80
C ASP A 18 -6.04 -4.02 -0.98
N LEU A 19 -5.94 -2.69 -0.92
CA LEU A 19 -4.93 -1.99 -0.13
C LEU A 19 -5.51 -1.62 1.23
N ALA A 20 -4.68 -1.76 2.26
CA ALA A 20 -5.05 -1.34 3.60
C ALA A 20 -5.37 0.16 3.65
N ARG A 21 -6.34 0.54 4.47
CA ARG A 21 -6.62 1.93 4.84
C ARG A 21 -6.29 2.11 6.31
N ILE A 22 -5.31 2.96 6.60
CA ILE A 22 -4.78 3.19 7.94
C ILE A 22 -5.25 4.56 8.43
N ASP A 23 -5.93 4.57 9.58
CA ASP A 23 -6.50 5.78 10.18
C ASP A 23 -5.53 6.39 11.21
N LEU A 24 -5.19 7.67 11.03
CA LEU A 24 -4.33 8.44 11.94
C LEU A 24 -5.10 9.32 12.94
N GLY A 25 -6.43 9.35 12.87
CA GLY A 25 -7.27 10.31 13.61
C GLY A 25 -7.01 10.28 15.11
N ASP A 26 -7.10 9.11 15.74
CA ASP A 26 -6.89 8.98 17.19
C ASP A 26 -5.45 9.31 17.60
N TYR A 27 -4.47 8.91 16.78
CA TYR A 27 -3.06 9.22 17.02
C TYR A 27 -2.84 10.74 17.01
N LEU A 28 -3.39 11.45 16.03
CA LEU A 28 -3.26 12.91 15.92
C LEU A 28 -4.07 13.64 16.99
N ALA A 29 -5.30 13.22 17.28
CA ALA A 29 -6.14 13.79 18.32
C ALA A 29 -5.51 13.67 19.72
N SER A 30 -4.71 12.63 19.93
CA SER A 30 -3.95 12.41 21.17
C SER A 30 -2.61 13.15 21.23
N GLY A 31 -2.28 13.97 20.23
CA GLY A 31 -0.97 14.64 20.15
C GLY A 31 0.20 13.67 19.97
N GLY A 32 -0.04 12.51 19.36
CA GLY A 32 0.96 11.47 19.12
C GLY A 32 1.20 10.51 20.28
N SER A 33 0.37 10.54 21.33
CA SER A 33 0.54 9.68 22.51
C SER A 33 -0.17 8.33 22.41
N SER A 34 -1.27 8.25 21.65
CA SER A 34 -2.06 7.03 21.44
C SER A 34 -1.62 6.31 20.17
N LEU A 35 -0.65 5.41 20.31
CA LEU A 35 -0.20 4.56 19.19
C LEU A 35 -1.16 3.39 18.93
N GLY A 36 -1.87 2.89 19.94
CA GLY A 36 -2.79 1.75 19.79
C GLY A 36 -2.19 0.60 18.98
N THR A 37 -2.91 0.15 17.96
CA THR A 37 -2.45 -0.88 16.99
C THR A 37 -1.82 -0.30 15.73
N LEU A 38 -1.65 1.02 15.64
CA LEU A 38 -1.21 1.74 14.45
C LEU A 38 0.16 1.26 13.92
N PRO A 39 1.20 1.07 14.77
CA PRO A 39 2.49 0.58 14.28
C PRO A 39 2.39 -0.80 13.63
N GLU A 40 1.59 -1.70 14.20
CA GLU A 40 1.44 -3.06 13.68
C GLU A 40 0.67 -3.08 12.36
N GLN A 41 -0.34 -2.20 12.21
CA GLN A 41 -1.07 -2.03 10.94
C GLN A 41 -0.14 -1.52 9.83
N ILE A 42 0.70 -0.52 10.12
CA ILE A 42 1.67 0.02 9.17
C ILE A 42 2.67 -1.06 8.78
N ARG A 43 3.24 -1.76 9.77
CA ARG A 43 4.18 -2.87 9.54
C ARG A 43 3.58 -3.95 8.64
N THR A 44 2.38 -4.42 8.98
CA THR A 44 1.67 -5.47 8.22
C THR A 44 1.41 -5.03 6.78
N ALA A 45 1.01 -3.78 6.55
CA ALA A 45 0.79 -3.26 5.20
C ALA A 45 2.09 -3.21 4.38
N CYS A 46 3.20 -2.80 5.01
CA CYS A 46 4.53 -2.80 4.41
C CYS A 46 5.01 -4.21 4.05
N GLU A 47 4.86 -5.18 4.96
CA GLU A 47 5.36 -6.56 4.77
C GLU A 47 4.53 -7.34 3.73
N ASN A 48 3.23 -7.05 3.58
CA ASN A 48 2.34 -7.81 2.70
C ASN A 48 2.26 -7.26 1.28
N VAL A 49 1.83 -6.00 1.11
CA VAL A 49 1.60 -5.39 -0.21
C VAL A 49 2.61 -4.29 -0.51
N GLY A 50 3.16 -3.64 0.53
CA GLY A 50 4.05 -2.49 0.38
C GLY A 50 3.34 -1.18 0.06
N PHE A 51 2.00 -1.21 -0.06
CA PHE A 51 1.16 -0.06 -0.36
C PHE A 51 -0.06 -0.02 0.55
N PHE A 52 -0.43 1.17 0.98
CA PHE A 52 -1.62 1.44 1.77
C PHE A 52 -2.06 2.89 1.59
N PHE A 53 -3.33 3.15 1.87
CA PHE A 53 -3.84 4.50 2.01
C PHE A 53 -3.78 4.91 3.48
N VAL A 54 -3.51 6.19 3.68
CA VAL A 54 -3.61 6.83 4.99
C VAL A 54 -4.84 7.74 4.95
N ILE A 55 -5.69 7.68 5.98
CA ILE A 55 -6.88 8.52 6.14
C ILE A 55 -6.80 9.31 7.45
N ASN A 56 -7.51 10.43 7.54
CA ASN A 56 -7.54 11.33 8.70
C ASN A 56 -6.14 11.73 9.20
N HIS A 57 -5.21 11.99 8.27
CA HIS A 57 -3.80 12.31 8.58
C HIS A 57 -3.53 13.80 8.84
N GLY A 58 -4.58 14.61 8.91
CA GLY A 58 -4.52 16.07 9.05
C GLY A 58 -5.86 16.69 8.70
#